data_AF-A0A858BWD4-F1
#
_entry.id   AF-A0A858BWD4-F1
#
_cell.length_a   1.000
_cell.length_b   1.000
_cell.length_c   1.000
_cell.angle_alpha   90.00
_cell.angle_beta   90.00
_cell.angle_gamma   90.00
#
_symmetry.space_group_name_H-M   'P 1'
#
loop_
_entity.id
_entity.type
_entity.pdbx_description
1 polymer ?
#
loop_
_entity_poly.entity_id
_entity_poly.type
_entity_poly.pdbx_seq_one_letter_code
_entity_poly.pdbx_strand_id
1 'polypeptide(L)'
;MKRQKRIIYLSVALVALLLLGGYAVGHLKEGSFFGLGGEGSKQANDSPKGSENGKPPVVVESSESVKRRAALKKDLEQGLFLLVNKENSVSRDYKPEDLTAVKYFAPDRPEQGRYLRAKAADAFHELSEAAAAEGYEIIVTTAYRSYGFQETLYSNYVKTHGQAEADTFSAQPGKSEHQTGLAADVSSPSVQYQLTRDYIDTPEGKWLNDNAYKFGFIIRFPKGKEDITGYVYEPWHIRYVGKTAAKEIFDEGLTLEEYVEKEI
;
A
#
# COMPACT_ATOMS: atom_id res chain seq x y z
N MET A 1 8.92 -33.17 -19.88
CA MET A 1 8.71 -31.93 -20.67
C MET A 1 7.24 -31.75 -21.06
N LYS A 2 6.49 -30.86 -20.38
CA LYS A 2 5.30 -30.19 -20.95
C LYS A 2 5.27 -28.77 -20.39
N ARG A 3 5.39 -27.75 -21.26
CA ARG A 3 5.30 -26.33 -20.89
C ARG A 3 3.82 -25.98 -20.66
N GLN A 4 3.45 -25.55 -19.46
CA GLN A 4 2.17 -24.84 -19.27
C GLN A 4 2.38 -23.35 -19.57
N LYS A 5 1.39 -22.76 -20.26
CA LYS A 5 1.40 -21.37 -20.70
C LYS A 5 0.91 -20.49 -19.55
N ARG A 6 1.62 -19.40 -19.25
CA ARG A 6 1.11 -18.33 -18.39
C ARG A 6 0.02 -17.58 -19.16
N ILE A 7 -1.16 -17.44 -18.56
CA ILE A 7 -2.22 -16.56 -19.06
C ILE A 7 -2.11 -15.25 -18.27
N ILE A 8 -1.95 -14.15 -18.98
CA ILE A 8 -1.93 -12.80 -18.42
C ILE A 8 -3.25 -12.15 -18.86
N TYR A 9 -4.05 -11.67 -17.92
CA TYR A 9 -5.19 -10.83 -18.22
C TYR A 9 -4.76 -9.37 -18.18
N LEU A 10 -4.83 -8.68 -19.33
CA LEU A 10 -4.80 -7.21 -19.40
C LEU A 10 -6.22 -6.73 -19.70
N SER A 11 -6.85 -6.07 -18.73
CA SER A 11 -8.10 -5.32 -18.90
C SER A 11 -7.77 -3.87 -19.23
N VAL A 12 -7.89 -3.51 -20.52
CA VAL A 12 -7.79 -2.11 -20.98
C VAL A 12 -9.17 -1.46 -20.86
N ALA A 13 -9.32 -0.47 -20.00
CA ALA A 13 -10.51 0.38 -19.93
C ALA A 13 -10.34 1.59 -20.88
N LEU A 14 -11.24 1.72 -21.85
CA LEU A 14 -11.23 2.79 -22.85
C LEU A 14 -12.21 3.90 -22.41
N VAL A 15 -11.71 5.09 -22.06
CA VAL A 15 -12.57 6.24 -21.74
C VAL A 15 -12.85 7.04 -23.01
N ALA A 16 -14.11 7.06 -23.44
CA ALA A 16 -14.58 7.88 -24.55
C ALA A 16 -15.07 9.25 -24.05
N LEU A 17 -14.41 10.32 -24.47
CA LEU A 17 -14.86 11.70 -24.20
C LEU A 17 -15.86 12.14 -25.29
N LEU A 18 -17.10 12.43 -24.91
CA LEU A 18 -18.08 13.06 -25.81
C LEU A 18 -18.12 14.58 -25.57
N LEU A 19 -17.67 15.34 -26.58
CA LEU A 19 -17.90 16.77 -26.68
C LEU A 19 -19.15 17.03 -27.53
N LEU A 20 -20.12 17.74 -26.97
CA LEU A 20 -21.14 18.49 -27.72
C LEU A 20 -21.23 19.88 -27.10
N GLY A 21 -21.26 20.92 -27.94
CA GLY A 21 -21.21 22.30 -27.49
C GLY A 21 -22.22 23.21 -28.18
N GLY A 22 -22.31 24.44 -27.68
CA GLY A 22 -22.90 25.59 -28.35
C GLY A 22 -24.41 25.78 -28.17
N TYR A 23 -24.81 26.91 -27.55
CA TYR A 23 -25.11 28.13 -28.31
C TYR A 23 -25.04 29.38 -27.42
N ALA A 24 -25.22 30.57 -28.00
CA ALA A 24 -24.53 31.80 -27.60
C ALA A 24 -25.44 32.99 -27.20
N VAL A 25 -24.89 34.21 -27.32
CA VAL A 25 -25.46 35.57 -27.09
C VAL A 25 -25.38 36.06 -25.63
N GLY A 26 -24.82 37.23 -25.29
CA GLY A 26 -24.07 38.22 -26.09
C GLY A 26 -24.50 39.66 -25.79
N HIS A 27 -23.58 40.52 -25.32
CA HIS A 27 -23.79 41.98 -25.26
C HIS A 27 -22.47 42.76 -25.35
N LEU A 28 -22.50 43.84 -26.15
CA LEU A 28 -21.41 44.80 -26.37
C LEU A 28 -21.50 45.97 -25.39
N LYS A 29 -20.34 46.57 -25.06
CA LYS A 29 -20.16 48.03 -25.19
C LYS A 29 -18.69 48.44 -25.24
N GLU A 30 -18.46 49.60 -25.83
CA GLU A 30 -17.18 50.09 -26.33
C GLU A 30 -16.33 50.84 -25.29
N GLY A 31 -15.03 51.02 -25.56
CA GLY A 31 -14.13 51.86 -24.76
C GLY A 31 -12.72 51.96 -25.36
N SER A 32 -12.44 53.05 -26.06
CA SER A 32 -11.17 53.37 -26.73
C SER A 32 -10.01 53.72 -25.78
N PHE A 33 -8.75 53.42 -26.14
CA PHE A 33 -7.73 54.47 -26.37
C PHE A 33 -6.45 53.99 -27.10
N PHE A 34 -5.60 54.95 -27.47
CA PHE A 34 -4.43 54.88 -28.38
C PHE A 34 -3.15 54.19 -27.83
N GLY A 35 -2.30 53.71 -28.74
CA GLY A 35 -0.88 53.40 -28.50
C GLY A 35 -0.15 52.87 -29.75
N LEU A 36 0.53 53.75 -30.49
CA LEU A 36 1.30 53.43 -31.71
C LEU A 36 2.82 53.43 -31.48
N GLY A 37 3.55 52.64 -32.28
CA GLY A 37 5.00 52.72 -32.48
C GLY A 37 5.76 51.43 -32.08
N GLY A 38 6.71 50.91 -32.85
CA GLY A 38 7.18 51.30 -34.19
C GLY A 38 8.68 51.00 -34.37
N GLU A 39 9.01 50.14 -35.36
CA GLU A 39 10.35 49.95 -35.96
C GLU A 39 11.51 49.48 -35.03
N GLY A 40 12.61 48.89 -35.50
CA GLY A 40 12.93 48.38 -36.83
C GLY A 40 14.40 47.93 -36.97
N SER A 41 14.61 46.70 -37.43
CA SER A 41 15.84 46.17 -38.06
C SER A 41 17.21 46.19 -37.33
N LYS A 42 17.90 45.04 -37.33
CA LYS A 42 19.16 44.87 -38.10
C LYS A 42 19.55 43.39 -38.29
N GLN A 43 19.71 43.01 -39.57
CA GLN A 43 20.61 41.95 -40.04
C GLN A 43 22.07 42.29 -39.66
N ALA A 44 23.08 41.42 -39.61
CA ALA A 44 23.23 39.95 -39.53
C ALA A 44 24.76 39.73 -39.25
N ASN A 45 25.50 38.64 -39.51
CA ASN A 45 25.24 37.36 -40.18
C ASN A 45 26.36 36.36 -39.79
N ASP A 46 26.05 35.12 -39.40
CA ASP A 46 26.96 33.99 -39.67
C ASP A 46 26.24 32.62 -39.59
N SER A 47 26.73 31.65 -40.35
CA SER A 47 26.28 30.25 -40.31
C SER A 47 27.35 29.30 -40.87
N PRO A 48 27.96 28.47 -40.01
CA PRO A 48 28.53 27.20 -40.41
C PRO A 48 27.47 26.10 -40.24
N LYS A 49 27.22 25.31 -41.30
CA LYS A 49 26.47 24.04 -41.17
C LYS A 49 27.27 23.08 -40.28
N GLY A 50 26.70 22.70 -39.14
CA GLY A 50 27.16 21.61 -38.30
C GLY A 50 26.02 20.64 -38.02
N SER A 51 25.99 19.52 -38.73
CA SER A 51 25.04 18.42 -38.48
C SER A 51 25.64 17.48 -37.45
N GLU A 52 25.17 17.53 -36.20
CA GLU A 52 25.34 16.40 -35.28
C GLU A 52 24.00 15.97 -34.68
N ASN A 53 23.80 14.65 -34.68
CA ASN A 53 22.60 14.03 -34.15
C ASN A 53 22.52 14.27 -32.63
N GLY A 54 21.58 15.12 -32.22
CA GLY A 54 21.17 15.25 -30.82
C GLY A 54 20.56 13.94 -30.32
N LYS A 55 21.43 13.01 -29.91
CA LYS A 55 21.06 11.81 -29.16
C LYS A 55 20.27 12.30 -27.94
N PRO A 56 19.06 11.76 -27.64
CA PRO A 56 18.31 12.20 -26.47
C PRO A 56 19.19 12.05 -25.22
N PRO A 57 19.01 12.93 -24.21
CA PRO A 57 19.87 12.92 -23.04
C PRO A 57 19.91 11.50 -22.46
N VAL A 58 21.11 10.91 -22.38
CA VAL A 58 21.27 9.63 -21.70
C VAL A 58 20.98 9.93 -20.24
N VAL A 59 19.78 9.56 -19.79
CA VAL A 59 19.42 9.60 -18.36
C VAL A 59 20.32 8.59 -17.67
N VAL A 60 21.44 9.07 -17.15
CA VAL A 60 22.37 8.27 -16.35
C VAL A 60 21.67 8.02 -15.02
N GLU A 61 20.97 6.89 -14.97
CA GLU A 61 20.22 6.46 -13.80
C GLU A 61 21.14 6.37 -12.58
N SER A 62 20.71 6.93 -11.45
CA SER A 62 21.54 6.99 -10.25
C SER A 62 21.77 5.59 -9.66
N SER A 63 22.93 5.36 -9.04
CA SER A 63 23.21 4.07 -8.38
C SER A 63 22.19 3.72 -7.29
N GLU A 64 21.49 4.72 -6.75
CA GLU A 64 20.42 4.59 -5.77
C GLU A 64 19.10 4.14 -6.40
N SER A 65 18.68 4.73 -7.52
CA SER A 65 17.46 4.32 -8.24
C SER A 65 17.59 2.92 -8.85
N VAL A 66 18.80 2.53 -9.31
CA VAL A 66 19.08 1.14 -9.71
C VAL A 66 18.92 0.17 -8.53
N LYS A 67 19.45 0.50 -7.34
CA LYS A 67 19.29 -0.30 -6.11
C LYS A 67 17.83 -0.39 -5.67
N ARG A 68 17.10 0.73 -5.69
CA ARG A 68 15.66 0.81 -5.39
C ARG A 68 14.87 -0.16 -6.26
N ARG A 69 14.99 -0.03 -7.60
CA ARG A 69 14.25 -0.90 -8.54
C ARG A 69 14.63 -2.37 -8.40
N ALA A 70 15.90 -2.68 -8.11
CA ALA A 70 16.32 -4.05 -7.86
C ALA A 70 15.69 -4.63 -6.56
N ALA A 71 15.57 -3.83 -5.50
CA ALA A 71 14.90 -4.23 -4.26
C ALA A 71 13.40 -4.45 -4.47
N LEU A 72 12.69 -3.47 -5.08
CA LEU A 72 11.26 -3.59 -5.38
C LEU A 72 10.96 -4.77 -6.29
N LYS A 73 11.75 -4.99 -7.35
CA LYS A 73 11.60 -6.16 -8.21
C LYS A 73 11.73 -7.48 -7.44
N LYS A 74 12.71 -7.59 -6.54
CA LYS A 74 12.89 -8.78 -5.69
C LYS A 74 11.70 -9.00 -4.76
N ASP A 75 11.18 -7.93 -4.17
CA ASP A 75 10.05 -7.98 -3.23
C ASP A 75 8.73 -8.31 -3.97
N LEU A 76 8.56 -7.84 -5.21
CA LEU A 76 7.50 -8.25 -6.13
C LEU A 76 7.60 -9.74 -6.52
N GLU A 77 8.79 -10.20 -6.90
CA GLU A 77 9.04 -11.63 -7.22
C GLU A 77 8.82 -12.55 -6.00
N GLN A 78 8.94 -12.03 -4.78
CA GLN A 78 8.59 -12.71 -3.52
C GLN A 78 7.09 -12.61 -3.14
N GLY A 79 6.28 -11.92 -3.94
CA GLY A 79 4.84 -11.75 -3.73
C GLY A 79 4.48 -10.83 -2.55
N LEU A 80 5.37 -9.91 -2.16
CA LEU A 80 5.13 -9.01 -1.02
C LEU A 80 4.08 -7.93 -1.31
N PHE A 81 3.89 -7.58 -2.58
CA PHE A 81 2.87 -6.63 -3.05
C PHE A 81 1.55 -7.32 -3.46
N LEU A 82 1.28 -8.53 -2.96
CA LEU A 82 -0.02 -9.18 -3.15
C LEU A 82 -1.12 -8.35 -2.47
N LEU A 83 -1.86 -7.58 -3.28
CA LEU A 83 -2.99 -6.77 -2.83
C LEU A 83 -4.20 -7.68 -2.60
N VAL A 84 -4.71 -7.71 -1.35
CA VAL A 84 -5.92 -8.46 -0.98
C VAL A 84 -6.84 -7.48 -0.27
N ASN A 85 -8.01 -7.23 -0.84
CA ASN A 85 -8.93 -6.21 -0.34
C ASN A 85 -10.37 -6.52 -0.79
N LYS A 86 -11.27 -5.53 -0.78
CA LYS A 86 -12.68 -5.73 -1.17
C LYS A 86 -12.83 -6.22 -2.61
N GLU A 87 -11.91 -5.88 -3.51
CA GLU A 87 -11.97 -6.27 -4.93
C GLU A 87 -11.05 -7.45 -5.28
N ASN A 88 -9.91 -7.57 -4.60
CA ASN A 88 -8.89 -8.59 -4.88
C ASN A 88 -8.92 -9.72 -3.85
N SER A 89 -9.16 -10.96 -4.29
CA SER A 89 -9.23 -12.13 -3.41
C SER A 89 -8.21 -13.23 -3.75
N VAL A 90 -7.72 -13.90 -2.70
CA VAL A 90 -7.01 -15.19 -2.83
C VAL A 90 -7.99 -16.35 -2.94
N SER A 91 -7.58 -17.43 -3.60
CA SER A 91 -8.38 -18.65 -3.76
C SER A 91 -8.63 -19.38 -2.43
N ARG A 92 -9.65 -20.24 -2.40
CA ARG A 92 -10.00 -21.09 -1.24
C ARG A 92 -8.81 -21.88 -0.68
N ASP A 93 -8.00 -22.39 -1.59
CA ASP A 93 -6.86 -23.27 -1.29
C ASP A 93 -5.53 -22.50 -1.14
N TYR A 94 -5.56 -21.15 -1.20
CA TYR A 94 -4.36 -20.35 -1.02
C TYR A 94 -3.82 -20.49 0.41
N LYS A 95 -2.54 -20.85 0.50
CA LYS A 95 -1.76 -20.89 1.73
C LYS A 95 -0.30 -20.60 1.38
N PRO A 96 0.38 -19.66 2.08
CA PRO A 96 1.82 -19.49 1.91
C PRO A 96 2.61 -20.73 2.35
N GLU A 97 3.61 -21.11 1.57
CA GLU A 97 4.45 -22.28 1.82
C GLU A 97 5.54 -22.02 2.88
N ASP A 98 5.83 -20.74 3.15
CA ASP A 98 6.94 -20.24 3.96
C ASP A 98 6.50 -19.69 5.34
N LEU A 99 5.39 -20.18 5.90
CA LEU A 99 4.91 -19.77 7.22
C LEU A 99 5.82 -20.27 8.36
N THR A 100 6.23 -19.37 9.24
CA THR A 100 6.95 -19.66 10.49
C THR A 100 6.25 -19.01 11.69
N ALA A 101 6.55 -19.50 12.89
CA ALA A 101 5.98 -18.99 14.13
C ALA A 101 6.67 -17.71 14.59
N VAL A 102 5.89 -16.71 14.98
CA VAL A 102 6.36 -15.50 15.66
C VAL A 102 6.66 -15.80 17.14
N LYS A 103 7.80 -15.31 17.62
CA LYS A 103 8.26 -15.44 19.01
C LYS A 103 7.47 -14.54 19.98
N TYR A 104 7.22 -13.30 19.57
CA TYR A 104 6.56 -12.27 20.37
C TYR A 104 5.05 -12.30 20.11
N PHE A 105 4.35 -13.17 20.83
CA PHE A 105 2.93 -13.47 20.63
C PHE A 105 2.16 -13.51 21.96
N ALA A 106 0.92 -13.02 21.95
CA ALA A 106 0.07 -12.95 23.14
C ALA A 106 -0.29 -14.36 23.66
N PRO A 107 0.01 -14.70 24.93
CA PRO A 107 -0.06 -16.08 25.45
C PRO A 107 -1.48 -16.60 25.68
N ASP A 108 -2.48 -15.72 25.68
CA ASP A 108 -3.90 -16.05 25.81
C ASP A 108 -4.58 -16.35 24.45
N ARG A 109 -3.85 -16.20 23.34
CA ARG A 109 -4.38 -16.36 21.98
C ARG A 109 -4.06 -17.75 21.40
N PRO A 110 -4.90 -18.29 20.50
CA PRO A 110 -4.64 -19.60 19.88
C PRO A 110 -3.35 -19.58 19.05
N GLU A 111 -2.43 -20.54 19.30
CA GLU A 111 -1.12 -20.59 18.62
C GLU A 111 -1.21 -20.62 17.10
N GLN A 112 -2.30 -21.12 16.52
CA GLN A 112 -2.53 -21.13 15.07
C GLN A 112 -2.51 -19.74 14.45
N GLY A 113 -2.84 -18.69 15.24
CA GLY A 113 -2.77 -17.30 14.84
C GLY A 113 -1.37 -16.69 14.88
N ARG A 114 -0.34 -17.38 15.36
CA ARG A 114 1.01 -16.78 15.55
C ARG A 114 1.92 -16.81 14.31
N TYR A 115 1.41 -17.23 13.16
CA TYR A 115 2.25 -17.52 11.99
C TYR A 115 2.30 -16.35 11.00
N LEU A 116 3.49 -16.03 10.52
CA LEU A 116 3.74 -15.09 9.41
C LEU A 116 4.62 -15.78 8.36
N ARG A 117 4.62 -15.29 7.13
CA ARG A 117 5.65 -15.68 6.14
C ARG A 117 7.03 -15.34 6.70
N ALA A 118 8.03 -16.20 6.51
CA ALA A 118 9.31 -16.16 7.20
C ALA A 118 9.94 -14.75 7.28
N LYS A 119 10.06 -14.06 6.13
CA LYS A 119 10.63 -12.71 6.04
C LYS A 119 9.85 -11.65 6.84
N ALA A 120 8.52 -11.81 6.98
CA ALA A 120 7.68 -10.94 7.80
C ALA A 120 7.80 -11.30 9.29
N ALA A 121 7.94 -12.58 9.64
CA ALA A 121 8.20 -13.00 11.02
C ALA A 121 9.55 -12.47 11.53
N ASP A 122 10.62 -12.64 10.74
CA ASP A 122 11.97 -12.14 11.06
C ASP A 122 11.95 -10.62 11.24
N ALA A 123 11.32 -9.89 10.31
CA ALA A 123 11.15 -8.44 10.41
C ALA A 123 10.30 -8.01 11.62
N PHE A 124 9.31 -8.82 12.03
CA PHE A 124 8.55 -8.54 13.24
C PHE A 124 9.37 -8.76 14.51
N HIS A 125 10.28 -9.75 14.52
CA HIS A 125 11.22 -9.91 15.63
C HIS A 125 12.16 -8.71 15.74
N GLU A 126 12.69 -8.20 14.63
CA GLU A 126 13.46 -6.95 14.62
C GLU A 126 12.65 -5.76 15.18
N LEU A 127 11.36 -5.65 14.82
CA LEU A 127 10.46 -4.59 15.28
C LEU A 127 10.22 -4.67 16.79
N SER A 128 9.82 -5.84 17.31
CA SER A 128 9.58 -6.03 18.75
C SER A 128 10.86 -5.85 19.58
N GLU A 129 12.02 -6.26 19.06
CA GLU A 129 13.30 -6.11 19.75
C GLU A 129 13.77 -4.64 19.80
N ALA A 130 13.53 -3.87 18.74
CA ALA A 130 13.76 -2.42 18.73
C ALA A 130 12.81 -1.68 19.68
N ALA A 131 11.52 -2.03 19.68
CA ALA A 131 10.53 -1.48 20.62
C ALA A 131 10.96 -1.74 22.07
N ALA A 132 11.36 -2.98 22.38
CA ALA A 132 11.80 -3.39 23.71
C ALA A 132 13.08 -2.67 24.16
N ALA A 133 14.00 -2.35 23.24
CA ALA A 133 15.19 -1.56 23.54
C ALA A 133 14.88 -0.11 23.94
N GLU A 134 13.72 0.42 23.54
CA GLU A 134 13.18 1.73 23.96
C GLU A 134 12.20 1.64 25.15
N GLY A 135 11.96 0.43 25.68
CA GLY A 135 11.07 0.19 26.82
C GLY A 135 9.60 -0.06 26.46
N TYR A 136 9.28 -0.31 25.19
CA TYR A 136 7.94 -0.61 24.70
C TYR A 136 7.75 -2.10 24.43
N GLU A 137 6.60 -2.66 24.78
CA GLU A 137 6.25 -4.03 24.41
C GLU A 137 5.20 -4.03 23.30
N ILE A 138 5.53 -4.65 22.16
CA ILE A 138 4.64 -4.82 21.01
C ILE A 138 4.70 -6.28 20.58
N ILE A 139 3.55 -6.96 20.62
CA ILE A 139 3.42 -8.39 20.31
C ILE A 139 2.29 -8.65 19.30
N VAL A 140 2.38 -9.74 18.53
CA VAL A 140 1.27 -10.20 17.69
C VAL A 140 0.16 -10.77 18.56
N THR A 141 -1.09 -10.44 18.24
CA THR A 141 -2.28 -11.09 18.79
C THR A 141 -2.90 -12.08 17.81
N THR A 142 -2.87 -11.76 16.51
CA THR A 142 -3.27 -12.66 15.42
C THR A 142 -2.61 -12.25 14.09
N ALA A 143 -2.11 -13.23 13.36
CA ALA A 143 -1.44 -13.09 12.07
C ALA A 143 -2.11 -14.02 11.04
N TYR A 144 -1.44 -15.03 10.49
CA TYR A 144 -2.01 -15.86 9.43
C TYR A 144 -3.38 -16.48 9.81
N ARG A 145 -4.38 -16.20 8.98
CA ARG A 145 -5.72 -16.80 9.07
C ARG A 145 -5.96 -17.64 7.81
N SER A 146 -6.35 -18.89 7.95
CA SER A 146 -6.74 -19.71 6.78
C SER A 146 -8.08 -19.25 6.20
N TYR A 147 -8.37 -19.60 4.94
CA TYR A 147 -9.67 -19.29 4.32
C TYR A 147 -10.85 -19.79 5.17
N GLY A 148 -10.80 -21.05 5.64
CA GLY A 148 -11.87 -21.64 6.47
C GLY A 148 -12.01 -21.00 7.86
N PHE A 149 -10.91 -20.49 8.44
CA PHE A 149 -10.98 -19.69 9.65
C PHE A 149 -11.68 -18.35 9.38
N GLN A 150 -11.31 -17.66 8.29
CA GLN A 150 -11.94 -16.40 7.89
C GLN A 150 -13.43 -16.59 7.54
N GLU A 151 -13.80 -17.70 6.89
CA GLU A 151 -15.19 -18.07 6.58
C GLU A 151 -16.03 -18.22 7.85
N THR A 152 -15.49 -18.91 8.86
CA THR A 152 -16.13 -19.07 10.18
C THR A 152 -16.26 -17.74 10.92
N LEU A 153 -15.18 -16.95 10.96
CA LEU A 153 -15.12 -15.66 11.64
C LEU A 153 -16.13 -14.66 11.04
N TYR A 154 -16.10 -14.49 9.72
CA TYR A 154 -17.01 -13.60 9.00
C TYR A 154 -18.47 -14.01 9.20
N SER A 155 -18.78 -15.31 9.10
CA SER A 155 -20.14 -15.83 9.34
C SER A 155 -20.66 -15.52 10.76
N ASN A 156 -19.79 -15.57 11.78
CA ASN A 156 -20.15 -15.20 13.14
C ASN A 156 -20.43 -13.69 13.28
N TYR A 157 -19.66 -12.84 12.61
CA TYR A 157 -19.92 -11.39 12.61
C TYR A 157 -21.22 -11.05 11.86
N VAL A 158 -21.45 -11.60 10.67
CA VAL A 158 -22.71 -11.42 9.92
C VAL A 158 -23.91 -11.86 10.74
N LYS A 159 -23.81 -12.97 11.49
CA LYS A 159 -24.87 -13.45 12.39
C LYS A 159 -25.17 -12.50 13.56
N THR A 160 -24.17 -11.75 14.02
CA THR A 160 -24.26 -10.95 15.26
C THR A 160 -24.53 -9.46 14.99
N HIS A 161 -23.95 -8.92 13.92
CA HIS A 161 -24.00 -7.50 13.53
C HIS A 161 -24.81 -7.25 12.23
N GLY A 162 -25.18 -8.31 11.50
CA GLY A 162 -25.69 -8.19 10.15
C GLY A 162 -24.58 -7.95 9.12
N GLN A 163 -24.87 -8.22 7.85
CA GLN A 163 -23.86 -8.19 6.79
C GLN A 163 -23.27 -6.80 6.55
N ALA A 164 -24.11 -5.77 6.48
CA ALA A 164 -23.68 -4.41 6.15
C ALA A 164 -22.69 -3.83 7.18
N GLU A 165 -22.88 -4.13 8.48
CA GLU A 165 -21.95 -3.70 9.53
C GLU A 165 -20.68 -4.56 9.51
N ALA A 166 -20.83 -5.90 9.41
CA ALA A 166 -19.71 -6.84 9.33
C ALA A 166 -18.77 -6.55 8.15
N ASP A 167 -19.30 -6.12 7.00
CA ASP A 167 -18.51 -5.76 5.82
C ASP A 167 -17.65 -4.49 6.03
N THR A 168 -17.84 -3.68 7.10
CA THR A 168 -17.01 -2.48 7.37
C THR A 168 -15.73 -2.76 8.18
N PHE A 169 -15.72 -3.84 8.97
CA PHE A 169 -14.61 -4.19 9.88
C PHE A 169 -14.14 -5.64 9.73
N SER A 170 -14.84 -6.46 8.93
CA SER A 170 -14.47 -7.85 8.68
C SER A 170 -14.34 -8.13 7.19
N ALA A 171 -13.30 -8.86 6.85
CA ALA A 171 -13.07 -9.34 5.50
C ALA A 171 -13.94 -10.58 5.21
N GLN A 172 -14.57 -10.62 4.04
CA GLN A 172 -15.09 -11.86 3.48
C GLN A 172 -13.94 -12.88 3.27
N PRO A 173 -14.19 -14.18 3.34
CA PRO A 173 -13.14 -15.18 3.09
C PRO A 173 -12.59 -15.05 1.66
N GLY A 174 -11.27 -15.11 1.55
CA GLY A 174 -10.52 -14.76 0.32
C GLY A 174 -10.07 -13.30 0.29
N LYS A 175 -10.75 -12.38 0.98
CA LYS A 175 -10.52 -10.93 0.96
C LYS A 175 -9.80 -10.39 2.22
N SER A 176 -9.25 -11.28 3.05
CA SER A 176 -8.53 -10.93 4.29
C SER A 176 -7.03 -10.94 4.06
N GLU A 177 -6.32 -9.84 4.34
CA GLU A 177 -4.86 -9.79 4.20
C GLU A 177 -4.14 -10.81 5.10
N HIS A 178 -4.75 -11.24 6.20
CA HIS A 178 -4.21 -12.31 7.04
C HIS A 178 -4.05 -13.64 6.29
N GLN A 179 -4.81 -13.87 5.21
CA GLN A 179 -4.63 -15.06 4.37
C GLN A 179 -3.32 -15.03 3.58
N THR A 180 -2.71 -13.87 3.38
CA THR A 180 -1.39 -13.73 2.74
C THR A 180 -0.24 -14.15 3.66
N GLY A 181 -0.47 -14.23 4.98
CA GLY A 181 0.60 -14.38 5.98
C GLY A 181 1.56 -13.19 6.06
N LEU A 182 1.23 -12.04 5.46
CA LEU A 182 2.00 -10.80 5.52
C LEU A 182 1.40 -9.76 6.48
N ALA A 183 0.18 -9.98 6.96
CA ALA A 183 -0.52 -9.09 7.89
C ALA A 183 -0.56 -9.66 9.31
N ALA A 184 -0.48 -8.78 10.31
CA ALA A 184 -0.65 -9.07 11.71
C ALA A 184 -1.40 -7.95 12.43
N ASP A 185 -2.30 -8.32 13.34
CA ASP A 185 -2.87 -7.44 14.34
C ASP A 185 -1.98 -7.49 15.60
N VAL A 186 -1.39 -6.35 15.97
CA VAL A 186 -0.45 -6.24 17.11
C VAL A 186 -1.03 -5.41 18.25
N SER A 187 -0.52 -5.60 19.46
CA SER A 187 -0.99 -4.88 20.63
C SER A 187 0.08 -4.80 21.73
N SER A 188 -0.22 -4.06 22.80
CA SER A 188 0.68 -3.82 23.94
C SER A 188 -0.03 -4.03 25.29
N PRO A 189 0.73 -4.08 26.41
CA PRO A 189 0.16 -4.07 27.75
C PRO A 189 -0.71 -2.85 28.04
N SER A 190 -0.40 -1.68 27.46
CA SER A 190 -1.11 -0.42 27.70
C SER A 190 -2.59 -0.44 27.27
N VAL A 191 -2.97 -1.34 26.36
CA VAL A 191 -4.38 -1.60 25.98
C VAL A 191 -4.84 -3.02 26.37
N GLN A 192 -4.17 -3.67 27.34
CA GLN A 192 -4.50 -5.04 27.79
C GLN A 192 -4.59 -6.06 26.63
N TYR A 193 -3.69 -5.93 25.65
CA TYR A 193 -3.65 -6.71 24.42
C TYR A 193 -4.95 -6.70 23.59
N GLN A 194 -5.78 -5.66 23.72
CA GLN A 194 -6.99 -5.46 22.93
C GLN A 194 -6.66 -4.80 21.58
N LEU A 195 -7.46 -5.13 20.56
CA LEU A 195 -7.45 -4.46 19.27
C LEU A 195 -8.46 -3.29 19.36
N THR A 196 -7.97 -2.11 19.74
CA THR A 196 -8.77 -0.90 19.91
C THR A 196 -8.13 0.29 19.20
N ARG A 197 -8.96 1.25 18.78
CA ARG A 197 -8.48 2.50 18.17
C ARG A 197 -7.68 3.34 19.15
N ASP A 198 -7.96 3.23 20.45
CA ASP A 198 -7.23 3.91 21.53
C ASP A 198 -5.75 3.51 21.59
N TYR A 199 -5.35 2.44 20.90
CA TYR A 199 -3.95 2.02 20.82
C TYR A 199 -3.05 3.12 20.24
N ILE A 200 -3.54 3.95 19.30
CA ILE A 200 -2.78 5.09 18.75
C ILE A 200 -2.43 6.14 19.82
N ASP A 201 -3.14 6.18 20.95
CA ASP A 201 -2.90 7.14 22.01
C ASP A 201 -1.87 6.64 23.04
N THR A 202 -1.51 5.35 23.05
CA THR A 202 -0.47 4.82 23.94
C THR A 202 0.94 5.11 23.43
N PRO A 203 1.98 5.03 24.29
CA PRO A 203 3.37 5.16 23.85
C PRO A 203 3.77 4.14 22.79
N GLU A 204 3.33 2.88 22.92
CA GLU A 204 3.71 1.79 22.00
C GLU A 204 3.00 1.90 20.65
N GLY A 205 1.73 2.33 20.60
CA GLY A 205 1.03 2.57 19.34
C GLY A 205 1.56 3.78 18.57
N LYS A 206 1.99 4.83 19.28
CA LYS A 206 2.73 5.97 18.68
C LYS A 206 4.08 5.52 18.14
N TRP A 207 4.84 4.77 18.93
CA TRP A 207 6.11 4.20 18.47
C TRP A 207 5.89 3.30 17.23
N LEU A 208 4.86 2.45 17.24
CA LEU A 208 4.55 1.59 16.09
C LEU A 208 4.28 2.41 14.82
N ASN A 209 3.40 3.41 14.92
CA ASN A 209 3.05 4.31 13.82
C ASN A 209 4.29 4.96 13.20
N ASP A 210 5.22 5.43 14.04
CA ASP A 210 6.39 6.21 13.63
C ASP A 210 7.63 5.35 13.28
N ASN A 211 7.57 4.02 13.51
CA ASN A 211 8.72 3.12 13.33
C ASN A 211 8.48 1.88 12.47
N ALA A 212 7.23 1.41 12.29
CA ALA A 212 6.92 0.17 11.56
C ALA A 212 7.58 0.09 10.17
N TYR A 213 7.64 1.22 9.45
CA TYR A 213 8.21 1.30 8.10
C TYR A 213 9.69 0.92 8.05
N LYS A 214 10.45 1.19 9.12
CA LYS A 214 11.88 0.88 9.24
C LYS A 214 12.14 -0.63 9.19
N PHE A 215 11.15 -1.42 9.61
CA PHE A 215 11.17 -2.87 9.61
C PHE A 215 10.53 -3.48 8.33
N GLY A 216 9.84 -2.68 7.53
CA GLY A 216 9.16 -3.12 6.31
C GLY A 216 7.65 -3.32 6.47
N PHE A 217 7.06 -2.79 7.54
CA PHE A 217 5.63 -2.82 7.82
C PHE A 217 4.98 -1.45 7.59
N ILE A 218 3.74 -1.44 7.11
CA ILE A 218 2.88 -0.25 7.04
C ILE A 218 1.70 -0.39 7.99
N ILE A 219 1.17 0.72 8.51
CA ILE A 219 -0.18 0.75 9.09
C ILE A 219 -1.16 0.59 7.93
N ARG A 220 -1.85 -0.54 7.84
CA ARG A 220 -2.51 -0.98 6.59
C ARG A 220 -3.78 -0.20 6.25
N PHE A 221 -4.52 0.18 7.29
CA PHE A 221 -5.78 0.91 7.21
C PHE A 221 -5.62 2.24 7.96
N PRO A 222 -4.96 3.24 7.37
CA PRO A 222 -4.75 4.55 7.99
C PRO A 222 -6.04 5.40 8.00
N LYS A 223 -6.09 6.37 8.91
CA LYS A 223 -7.26 7.24 9.14
C LYS A 223 -7.46 8.19 7.96
N GLY A 224 -8.70 8.32 7.47
CA GLY A 224 -9.02 9.20 6.34
C GLY A 224 -8.70 8.60 4.96
N LYS A 225 -8.60 7.27 4.88
CA LYS A 225 -8.40 6.48 3.65
C LYS A 225 -9.39 5.31 3.58
N GLU A 226 -10.50 5.40 4.32
CA GLU A 226 -11.57 4.40 4.37
C GLU A 226 -12.27 4.21 3.02
N ASP A 227 -12.32 5.26 2.21
CA ASP A 227 -12.86 5.32 0.84
C ASP A 227 -11.98 4.58 -0.19
N ILE A 228 -10.66 4.52 0.05
CA ILE A 228 -9.70 3.81 -0.79
C ILE A 228 -9.54 2.35 -0.35
N THR A 229 -9.41 2.11 0.95
CA THR A 229 -9.13 0.77 1.49
C THR A 229 -10.38 -0.09 1.71
N GLY A 230 -11.55 0.54 1.88
CA GLY A 230 -12.80 -0.15 2.23
C GLY A 230 -12.86 -0.67 3.67
N TYR A 231 -11.95 -0.25 4.55
CA TYR A 231 -11.92 -0.59 5.97
C TYR A 231 -11.77 0.68 6.82
N VAL A 232 -12.34 0.66 8.02
CA VAL A 232 -12.18 1.70 9.03
C VAL A 232 -10.72 1.80 9.52
N TYR A 233 -10.35 2.92 10.15
CA TYR A 233 -9.03 3.05 10.79
C TYR A 233 -8.72 1.94 11.82
N GLU A 234 -7.60 1.24 11.62
CA GLU A 234 -7.08 0.15 12.46
C GLU A 234 -5.58 0.38 12.82
N PRO A 235 -5.25 1.12 13.91
CA PRO A 235 -3.86 1.39 14.31
C PRO A 235 -3.05 0.14 14.70
N TRP A 236 -3.72 -0.97 14.97
CA TRP A 236 -3.10 -2.25 15.32
C TRP A 236 -2.71 -3.11 14.11
N HIS A 237 -3.25 -2.82 12.92
CA HIS A 237 -3.12 -3.71 11.76
C HIS A 237 -1.92 -3.34 10.91
N ILE A 238 -0.87 -4.17 11.00
CA ILE A 238 0.37 -3.97 10.25
C ILE A 238 0.50 -4.96 9.09
N ARG A 239 0.95 -4.45 7.93
CA ARG A 239 1.17 -5.23 6.71
C ARG A 239 2.62 -5.15 6.27
N TYR A 240 3.27 -6.31 6.13
CA TYR A 240 4.62 -6.42 5.59
C TYR A 240 4.63 -6.26 4.06
N VAL A 241 5.47 -5.34 3.59
CA VAL A 241 5.69 -5.04 2.16
C VAL A 241 7.18 -4.96 1.78
N GLY A 242 8.09 -5.07 2.76
CA GLY A 242 9.53 -4.89 2.57
C GLY A 242 9.98 -3.45 2.85
N LYS A 243 11.25 -3.28 3.26
CA LYS A 243 11.77 -2.01 3.82
C LYS A 243 11.75 -0.83 2.83
N THR A 244 11.96 -1.07 1.54
CA THR A 244 11.92 -0.02 0.51
C THR A 244 10.52 0.52 0.32
N ALA A 245 9.55 -0.35 0.00
CA ALA A 245 8.17 0.05 -0.21
C ALA A 245 7.52 0.63 1.06
N ALA A 246 7.75 0.02 2.23
CA ALA A 246 7.16 0.52 3.47
C ALA A 246 7.63 1.95 3.78
N LYS A 247 8.91 2.26 3.53
CA LYS A 247 9.43 3.62 3.70
C LYS A 247 8.78 4.60 2.73
N GLU A 248 8.62 4.24 1.47
CA GLU A 248 8.03 5.12 0.45
C GLU A 248 6.54 5.38 0.74
N ILE A 249 5.81 4.33 1.14
CA ILE A 249 4.42 4.44 1.59
C ILE A 249 4.28 5.37 2.80
N PHE A 250 5.21 5.26 3.77
CA PHE A 250 5.24 6.13 4.96
C PHE A 250 5.60 7.58 4.63
N ASP A 251 6.67 7.80 3.86
CA ASP A 251 7.15 9.14 3.47
C ASP A 251 6.09 9.92 2.66
N GLU A 252 5.32 9.23 1.82
CA GLU A 252 4.31 9.84 0.92
C GLU A 252 2.87 9.79 1.46
N GLY A 253 2.60 9.11 2.59
CA GLY A 253 1.25 8.99 3.17
C GLY A 253 0.28 8.17 2.32
N LEU A 254 0.78 7.12 1.66
CA LEU A 254 0.02 6.26 0.75
C LEU A 254 -0.66 5.09 1.47
N THR A 255 -1.62 4.48 0.80
CA THR A 255 -2.13 3.13 1.06
C THR A 255 -1.37 2.10 0.23
N LEU A 256 -1.60 0.80 0.49
CA LEU A 256 -1.05 -0.25 -0.38
C LEU A 256 -1.70 -0.21 -1.78
N GLU A 257 -2.99 0.13 -1.86
CA GLU A 257 -3.72 0.36 -3.10
C GLU A 257 -3.02 1.42 -3.98
N GLU A 258 -2.84 2.63 -3.44
CA GLU A 258 -2.19 3.75 -4.15
C GLU A 258 -0.75 3.42 -4.56
N TYR A 259 0.00 2.73 -3.69
CA TYR A 259 1.40 2.38 -3.98
C TYR A 259 1.52 1.31 -5.08
N VAL A 260 0.66 0.30 -5.07
CA VAL A 260 0.64 -0.74 -6.12
C VAL A 260 0.25 -0.12 -7.46
N GLU A 261 -0.79 0.72 -7.52
CA GLU A 261 -1.18 1.42 -8.76
C GLU A 261 -0.07 2.34 -9.30
N LYS A 262 0.70 2.98 -8.42
CA LYS A 262 1.78 3.91 -8.78
C LYS A 262 3.06 3.22 -9.28
N GLU A 263 3.47 2.10 -8.65
CA GLU A 263 4.84 1.58 -8.78
C GLU A 263 4.96 0.14 -9.34
N ILE A 264 3.88 -0.64 -9.45
CA ILE A 264 3.92 -2.11 -9.67
C ILE A 264 3.19 -2.58 -10.94
#